data_AF-A0A957SFQ7-F1
#
_entry.id   AF-A0A957SFQ7-F1
#
_cell.length_a   1.000
_cell.length_b   1.000
_cell.length_c   1.000
_cell.angle_alpha   90.00
_cell.angle_beta   90.00
_cell.angle_gamma   90.00
#
_symmetry.space_group_name_H-M   'P 1'
#
loop_
_entity.id
_entity.type
_entity.pdbx_description
1 polymer ?
#
loop_
_entity_poly.entity_id
_entity_poly.type
_entity_poly.pdbx_seq_one_letter_code
_entity_poly.pdbx_strand_id
1 'polypeptide(L)'
;MNRILKWIAITLGVLIILVALTAVVLNRWGNSRLAAAPVVSIKMVEVPTDAESTAKGRRLAAISACIECHGADLSGTVFVDEGAIGYIPAPNLTSGQGGIGGAYSNA
;
A
#
# COMPACT_ATOMS: atom_id res chain seq x y z
N MET A 1 -20.79 -1.54 47.30
CA MET A 1 -20.18 -1.56 45.96
C MET A 1 -20.88 -2.60 45.11
N ASN A 2 -21.59 -2.14 44.09
CA ASN A 2 -22.63 -2.90 43.40
C ASN A 2 -21.98 -4.01 42.58
N ARG A 3 -22.29 -5.29 42.88
CA ARG A 3 -21.66 -6.48 42.25
C ARG A 3 -21.58 -6.37 40.73
N ILE A 4 -22.59 -5.77 40.10
CA ILE A 4 -22.67 -5.52 38.65
C ILE A 4 -21.50 -4.68 38.14
N LEU A 5 -21.14 -3.60 38.83
CA LEU A 5 -20.04 -2.70 38.44
C LEU A 5 -18.68 -3.42 38.49
N LYS A 6 -18.48 -4.32 39.46
CA LYS A 6 -17.29 -5.18 39.54
C LYS A 6 -17.19 -6.14 38.36
N TRP A 7 -18.29 -6.81 38.00
CA TRP A 7 -18.29 -7.74 36.87
C TRP A 7 -18.08 -7.04 35.52
N ILE A 8 -18.66 -5.85 35.32
CA ILE A 8 -18.41 -5.02 34.13
C ILE A 8 -16.93 -4.62 34.03
N ALA A 9 -16.32 -4.18 35.13
CA ALA A 9 -14.91 -3.82 35.13
C ALA A 9 -13.99 -5.01 34.83
N ILE A 10 -14.33 -6.20 35.35
CA ILE A 10 -13.58 -7.43 35.09
C ILE A 10 -13.71 -7.85 33.61
N THR A 11 -14.93 -7.89 33.06
CA THR A 11 -15.11 -8.28 31.64
C THR A 11 -14.44 -7.30 30.70
N LEU A 12 -14.55 -5.99 30.95
CA LEU A 12 -13.87 -4.97 30.15
C LEU A 12 -12.35 -5.09 30.25
N GLY A 13 -11.82 -5.31 31.47
CA GLY A 13 -10.39 -5.52 31.69
C GLY A 13 -9.85 -6.75 30.96
N VAL A 14 -10.58 -7.88 31.03
CA VAL A 14 -10.23 -9.11 30.30
C VAL A 14 -10.28 -8.88 28.79
N LEU A 15 -11.30 -8.17 28.28
CA LEU A 15 -11.41 -7.86 26.86
C LEU A 15 -10.22 -7.00 26.38
N ILE A 16 -9.85 -5.96 27.13
CA ILE A 16 -8.72 -5.09 26.81
C ILE A 16 -7.41 -5.89 26.81
N ILE A 17 -7.20 -6.74 27.82
CA ILE A 17 -6.02 -7.60 27.89
C ILE A 17 -5.97 -8.55 26.70
N LEU A 18 -7.10 -9.16 26.35
CA LEU A 18 -7.18 -10.09 25.21
C LEU A 18 -6.86 -9.38 23.89
N VAL A 19 -7.44 -8.20 23.65
CA VAL A 19 -7.14 -7.37 22.47
C VAL A 19 -5.66 -6.99 22.41
N ALA A 20 -5.08 -6.55 23.52
CA ALA A 20 -3.67 -6.19 23.59
C ALA A 20 -2.75 -7.39 23.32
N LEU A 21 -3.06 -8.55 23.91
CA LEU A 21 -2.32 -9.79 23.67
C LEU A 21 -2.40 -10.21 22.20
N THR A 22 -3.59 -10.19 21.60
CA THR A 22 -3.77 -10.49 20.18
C THR A 22 -2.96 -9.54 19.30
N ALA A 23 -3.02 -8.23 19.56
CA ALA A 23 -2.26 -7.24 18.80
C ALA A 23 -0.75 -7.49 18.88
N VAL A 24 -0.22 -7.79 20.07
CA VAL A 24 1.20 -8.10 20.28
C VAL A 24 1.59 -9.37 19.51
N VAL A 25 0.82 -10.45 19.65
CA VAL A 25 1.11 -11.73 18.97
C VAL A 25 1.12 -11.56 17.46
N LEU A 26 0.09 -10.92 16.90
CA LEU A 26 -0.02 -10.71 15.46
C LEU A 26 1.10 -9.81 14.92
N ASN A 27 1.45 -8.74 15.64
CA ASN A 27 2.53 -7.85 15.25
C ASN A 27 3.88 -8.58 15.25
N ARG A 28 4.18 -9.34 16.32
CA ARG A 28 5.43 -10.09 16.40
C ARG A 28 5.53 -11.17 15.32
N TRP A 29 4.43 -11.86 15.04
CA TRP A 29 4.40 -12.88 13.99
C TRP A 29 4.51 -12.29 12.58
N GLY A 30 3.85 -11.16 12.35
CA GLY A 30 4.00 -10.40 11.11
C GLY A 30 5.44 -9.96 10.88
N ASN A 31 6.05 -9.32 11.89
CA ASN A 31 7.44 -8.87 11.81
C ASN A 31 8.42 -10.02 11.63
N SER A 32 8.22 -11.17 12.29
CA SER A 32 9.12 -12.32 12.11
C SER A 32 9.04 -12.91 10.70
N ARG A 33 7.84 -12.94 10.09
CA ARG A 33 7.67 -13.34 8.70
C ARG A 33 8.29 -12.34 7.73
N LEU A 34 8.15 -11.04 7.98
CA LEU A 34 8.77 -10.00 7.17
C LEU A 34 10.30 -10.05 7.27
N ALA A 35 10.84 -10.26 8.47
CA ALA A 35 12.29 -10.40 8.68
C ALA A 35 12.87 -11.67 8.05
N ALA A 36 12.05 -12.72 7.90
CA ALA A 36 12.42 -13.95 7.20
C ALA A 36 12.25 -13.86 5.68
N ALA A 37 11.79 -12.73 5.13
CA ALA A 37 11.67 -12.56 3.70
C ALA A 37 13.05 -12.71 3.03
N PRO A 38 13.17 -13.50 1.96
CA PRO A 38 14.43 -13.65 1.25
C PRO A 38 14.92 -12.30 0.74
N VAL A 39 16.22 -12.03 0.92
CA VAL A 39 16.85 -10.87 0.28
C VAL A 39 16.88 -11.13 -1.22
N VAL A 40 16.02 -10.44 -1.95
CA VAL A 40 16.00 -10.50 -3.41
C VAL A 40 17.11 -9.59 -3.93
N SER A 41 18.08 -10.18 -4.63
CA SER A 41 19.07 -9.40 -5.37
C SER A 41 18.35 -8.72 -6.54
N ILE A 42 18.23 -7.40 -6.47
CA ILE A 42 17.68 -6.61 -7.57
C ILE A 42 18.71 -6.61 -8.68
N LYS A 43 18.43 -7.35 -9.75
CA LYS A 43 19.21 -7.27 -10.97
C LYS A 43 18.77 -6.00 -11.69
N MET A 44 19.70 -5.06 -11.87
CA MET A 44 19.44 -3.90 -12.73
C MET A 44 19.19 -4.41 -14.14
N VAL A 45 18.07 -4.00 -14.71
CA VAL A 45 17.70 -4.26 -16.09
C VAL A 45 17.91 -2.97 -16.85
N GLU A 46 18.56 -3.06 -18.00
CA GLU A 46 18.68 -1.93 -18.90
C GLU A 46 17.29 -1.55 -19.40
N VAL A 47 16.83 -0.35 -19.05
CA VAL A 47 15.51 0.14 -19.46
C VAL A 47 15.64 0.76 -20.85
N PRO A 48 15.02 0.18 -21.89
CA PRO A 48 15.11 0.74 -23.23
C PRO A 48 14.41 2.09 -23.30
N THR A 49 15.06 3.09 -23.88
CA THR A 49 14.55 4.47 -24.03
C THR A 49 14.27 4.83 -25.49
N ASP A 50 14.36 3.86 -26.39
CA ASP A 50 14.05 4.05 -27.80
C ASP A 50 12.54 4.30 -28.04
N ALA A 51 12.23 4.83 -29.21
CA ALA A 51 10.87 5.20 -29.57
C ALA A 51 9.91 4.00 -29.63
N GLU A 52 10.38 2.82 -30.03
CA GLU A 52 9.56 1.61 -30.12
C GLU A 52 9.19 1.13 -28.72
N SER A 53 10.15 1.07 -27.81
CA SER A 53 9.96 0.71 -26.42
C SER A 53 9.04 1.69 -25.69
N THR A 54 9.17 2.99 -25.97
CA THR A 54 8.27 4.02 -25.42
C THR A 54 6.84 3.87 -25.96
N ALA A 55 6.67 3.60 -27.26
CA ALA A 55 5.35 3.36 -27.86
C ALA A 55 4.69 2.09 -27.28
N LYS A 56 5.47 1.02 -27.08
CA LYS A 56 5.03 -0.19 -26.40
C LYS A 56 4.60 0.10 -24.96
N GLY A 57 5.39 0.86 -24.20
CA GLY A 57 5.06 1.29 -22.84
C GLY A 57 3.74 2.05 -22.78
N ARG A 58 3.50 2.99 -23.71
CA ARG A 58 2.23 3.71 -23.84
C ARG A 58 1.05 2.76 -24.10
N ARG A 59 1.23 1.77 -24.99
CA ARG A 59 0.19 0.76 -25.26
C ARG A 59 -0.10 -0.07 -24.01
N LEU A 60 0.93 -0.51 -23.29
CA LEU A 60 0.77 -1.29 -22.05
C LEU A 60 0.02 -0.50 -20.99
N ALA A 61 0.39 0.78 -20.77
CA ALA A 61 -0.30 1.64 -19.80
C ALA A 61 -1.80 1.78 -20.10
N ALA A 62 -2.19 1.77 -21.38
CA ALA A 62 -3.58 1.84 -21.80
C ALA A 62 -4.34 0.50 -21.62
N ILE A 63 -3.71 -0.65 -21.91
CA ILE A 63 -4.40 -1.96 -21.84
C ILE A 63 -4.32 -2.62 -20.46
N SER A 64 -3.38 -2.21 -19.61
CA SER A 64 -3.17 -2.74 -18.26
C SER A 64 -3.84 -1.91 -17.17
N ALA A 65 -4.84 -1.10 -17.54
CA ALA A 65 -5.66 -0.28 -16.63
C ALA A 65 -4.86 0.72 -15.76
N CYS A 66 -3.61 1.04 -16.12
CA CYS A 66 -2.80 2.00 -15.34
C CYS A 66 -3.50 3.37 -15.28
N ILE A 67 -4.07 3.79 -16.41
CA ILE A 67 -4.79 5.06 -16.55
C ILE A 67 -6.16 5.08 -15.85
N GLU A 68 -6.72 3.91 -15.52
CA GLU A 68 -8.03 3.83 -14.85
C GLU A 68 -7.92 4.31 -13.40
N CYS A 69 -6.83 3.95 -12.72
CA CYS A 69 -6.57 4.41 -11.36
C CYS A 69 -5.76 5.71 -11.33
N HIS A 70 -4.75 5.86 -12.20
CA HIS A 70 -3.76 6.95 -12.09
C HIS A 70 -4.05 8.15 -12.99
N GLY A 71 -5.18 8.19 -13.69
CA GLY A 71 -5.54 9.25 -14.62
C GLY A 71 -4.87 9.09 -15.99
N ALA A 72 -5.38 9.84 -16.97
CA ALA A 72 -5.01 9.69 -18.38
C ALA A 72 -3.52 10.02 -18.68
N ASP A 73 -2.94 10.92 -17.90
CA ASP A 73 -1.53 11.34 -17.98
C ASP A 73 -0.65 10.70 -16.89
N LEU A 74 -1.22 9.77 -16.11
CA LEU A 74 -0.56 9.08 -15.00
C LEU A 74 -0.15 10.02 -13.85
N SER A 75 -0.71 11.24 -13.77
CA SER A 75 -0.40 12.21 -12.72
C SER A 75 -1.01 11.86 -11.36
N GLY A 76 -1.80 10.78 -11.28
CA GLY A 76 -2.60 10.43 -10.12
C GLY A 76 -3.94 11.16 -10.10
N THR A 77 -4.95 10.50 -9.56
CA THR A 77 -6.30 11.05 -9.32
C THR A 77 -6.89 10.40 -8.08
N VAL A 78 -8.04 10.89 -7.63
CA VAL A 78 -8.85 10.18 -6.64
C VAL A 78 -9.49 8.99 -7.34
N PHE A 79 -9.05 7.79 -6.99
CA PHE A 79 -9.57 6.55 -7.58
C PHE A 79 -10.86 6.10 -6.90
N VAL A 80 -10.96 6.29 -5.57
CA VAL A 80 -12.18 6.04 -4.81
C VAL A 80 -12.47 7.24 -3.91
N ASP A 81 -13.72 7.71 -3.94
CA ASP A 81 -14.26 8.70 -3.01
C ASP A 81 -15.71 8.33 -2.69
N GLU A 82 -15.88 7.31 -1.84
CA GLU A 82 -17.21 6.80 -1.48
C GLU A 82 -17.31 6.62 0.02
N GLY A 83 -18.34 7.20 0.65
CA GLY A 83 -18.47 7.22 2.12
C GLY A 83 -18.50 5.83 2.79
N ALA A 84 -18.95 4.79 2.09
CA ALA A 84 -18.98 3.42 2.60
C ALA A 84 -17.66 2.64 2.42
N ILE A 85 -16.84 3.03 1.44
CA ILE A 85 -15.60 2.32 1.07
C ILE A 85 -14.37 3.08 1.59
N GLY A 86 -14.40 4.41 1.48
CA GLY A 86 -13.36 5.34 1.91
C GLY A 86 -12.86 6.22 0.77
N TYR A 87 -11.73 6.86 1.03
CA TYR A 87 -11.01 7.72 0.09
C TYR A 87 -9.67 7.09 -0.27
N ILE A 88 -9.44 6.81 -1.55
CA ILE A 88 -8.23 6.16 -2.06
C ILE A 88 -7.62 7.05 -3.16
N PRO A 89 -6.57 7.81 -2.84
CA PRO A 89 -5.83 8.57 -3.85
C PRO A 89 -4.85 7.65 -4.58
N ALA A 90 -4.89 7.64 -5.90
CA ALA A 90 -3.88 6.99 -6.71
C ALA A 90 -2.64 7.91 -6.85
N PRO A 91 -1.43 7.38 -6.61
CA PRO A 91 -0.21 8.20 -6.64
C PRO A 91 0.16 8.66 -8.05
N ASN A 92 0.88 9.78 -8.14
CA ASN A 92 1.47 10.28 -9.38
C ASN A 92 2.62 9.36 -9.83
N LEU A 93 2.52 8.74 -11.01
CA LEU A 93 3.53 7.83 -11.56
C LEU A 93 4.59 8.55 -12.42
N THR A 94 4.38 9.83 -12.74
CA THR A 94 5.32 10.61 -13.56
C THR A 94 6.60 10.96 -12.80
N SER A 95 7.59 11.50 -13.51
CA SER A 95 8.79 12.14 -12.91
C SER A 95 8.59 13.61 -12.56
N GLY A 96 7.38 14.16 -12.73
CA GLY A 96 7.05 15.54 -12.37
C GLY A 96 6.97 15.79 -10.87
N GLN A 97 6.57 17.01 -10.48
CA GLN A 97 6.43 17.39 -9.08
C GLN A 97 5.49 16.43 -8.33
N GLY A 98 5.97 15.84 -7.22
CA GLY A 98 5.19 14.90 -6.41
C GLY A 98 5.02 13.50 -7.00
N GLY A 99 5.66 13.20 -8.13
CA GLY A 99 5.62 11.90 -8.79
C GLY A 99 6.69 10.92 -8.32
N ILE A 100 6.32 9.63 -8.21
CA ILE A 100 7.24 8.56 -7.79
C ILE A 100 8.24 8.20 -8.89
N GLY A 101 7.97 8.54 -10.15
CA GLY A 101 8.83 8.24 -11.29
C GLY A 101 10.23 8.86 -11.17
N GLY A 102 10.39 9.94 -10.41
CA GLY A 102 11.70 10.56 -10.12
C GLY A 102 12.49 9.86 -9.01
N ALA A 103 11.87 8.97 -8.22
CA ALA A 103 12.53 8.22 -7.16
C ALA A 103 13.21 6.95 -7.67
N TYR A 104 12.86 6.49 -8.87
CA TYR A 104 13.46 5.31 -9.49
C TYR A 104 14.63 5.73 -10.39
N SER A 105 15.76 5.02 -10.31
CA SER A 105 16.83 5.17 -11.30
C SER A 105 16.56 4.27 -12.50
N ASN A 106 16.78 4.79 -13.70
CA ASN A 106 16.75 4.00 -14.94
C ASN A 106 18.11 3.31 -15.14
N ALA A 107 18.62 2.64 -14.10
CA ALA A 107 20.04 2.30 -13.94
C ALA A 107 20.99 3.52 -13.89
#